data_AF-J9FRP0-F1
#
_entry.id   AF-J9FRP0-F1
#
_cell.length_a   1.000
_cell.length_b   1.000
_cell.length_c   1.000
_cell.angle_alpha   90.00
_cell.angle_beta   90.00
_cell.angle_gamma   90.00
#
_symmetry.space_group_name_H-M   'P 1'
#
loop_
_entity.id
_entity.type
_entity.pdbx_description
1 polymer ?
#
loop_
_entity_poly.entity_id
_entity_poly.type
_entity_poly.pdbx_seq_one_letter_code
_entity_poly.pdbx_strand_id
1 'polypeptide(L)'
;MLNLFGYTGGATLACATAGAEVCHVDASKGIVSWARENAVASSLDKKPIRWIVDDCAKFVAREQRRGSRYDALIMDPPSYGRGPGGEIWKLEDCIYDLIQQCAGVLTDTPLFVAVNSYTTGLSPAVMEYMLKTTFC
;
A
#
# COMPACT_ATOMS: atom_id res chain seq x y z
N MET A 1 2.65 -6.19 7.92
CA MET A 1 3.01 -5.10 6.98
C MET A 1 1.93 -4.95 5.90
N LEU A 2 1.51 -3.71 5.61
CA LEU A 2 0.56 -3.37 4.55
C LEU A 2 1.30 -2.78 3.33
N ASN A 3 1.10 -3.36 2.14
CA ASN A 3 1.64 -2.86 0.88
C ASN A 3 0.49 -2.43 -0.05
N LEU A 4 0.32 -1.11 -0.22
CA LEU A 4 -0.70 -0.51 -1.08
C LEU A 4 -0.13 -0.15 -2.45
N PHE A 5 -0.93 -0.32 -3.51
CA PHE A 5 -0.47 -0.19 -4.90
C PHE A 5 0.71 -1.13 -5.16
N GLY A 6 0.57 -2.38 -4.72
CA GLY A 6 1.68 -3.32 -4.62
C GLY A 6 2.29 -3.77 -5.94
N TYR A 7 1.65 -3.45 -7.07
CA TYR A 7 2.09 -3.76 -8.43
C TYR A 7 2.52 -5.23 -8.57
N THR A 8 3.64 -5.53 -9.23
CA THR A 8 4.18 -6.88 -9.43
C THR A 8 4.79 -7.49 -8.17
N GLY A 9 4.65 -6.85 -7.00
CA GLY A 9 4.94 -7.43 -5.70
C GLY A 9 6.36 -7.27 -5.19
N GLY A 10 7.23 -6.45 -5.80
CA GLY A 10 8.63 -6.31 -5.37
C GLY A 10 8.82 -6.07 -3.87
N ALA A 11 8.14 -5.05 -3.32
CA ALA A 11 8.17 -4.78 -1.87
C ALA A 11 7.54 -5.90 -1.04
N THR A 12 6.46 -6.51 -1.53
CA THR A 12 5.81 -7.67 -0.90
C THR A 12 6.80 -8.83 -0.72
N LEU A 13 7.54 -9.18 -1.78
CA LEU A 13 8.49 -10.30 -1.75
C LEU A 13 9.71 -10.00 -0.87
N ALA A 14 10.23 -8.76 -0.92
CA ALA A 14 11.32 -8.34 -0.05
C ALA A 14 10.94 -8.46 1.43
N CYS A 15 9.78 -7.94 1.82
CA CYS A 15 9.31 -8.03 3.21
C CYS A 15 8.95 -9.45 3.63
N ALA A 16 8.34 -10.26 2.75
CA ALA A 16 8.04 -11.67 3.04
C ALA A 16 9.32 -12.51 3.21
N THR A 17 10.38 -12.20 2.44
CA THR A 17 11.71 -12.79 2.60
C THR A 17 12.29 -12.46 3.97
N ALA A 18 12.15 -11.20 4.40
CA ALA A 18 12.57 -10.73 5.74
C ALA A 18 11.70 -11.28 6.89
N GLY A 19 10.65 -12.04 6.61
CA GLY A 19 9.81 -12.71 7.61
C GLY A 19 8.53 -11.96 7.99
N ALA A 20 8.19 -10.89 7.30
CA ALA A 20 6.93 -10.17 7.55
C ALA A 20 5.71 -10.97 7.08
N GLU A 21 4.61 -10.87 7.83
CA GLU A 21 3.27 -11.14 7.30
C GLU A 21 2.83 -9.93 6.46
N VAL A 22 2.51 -10.17 5.20
CA VAL A 22 2.27 -9.10 4.22
C VAL A 22 0.84 -9.11 3.71
N CYS A 23 0.18 -7.96 3.75
CA CYS A 23 -1.05 -7.72 3.02
C CYS A 23 -0.73 -6.91 1.75
N HIS A 24 -0.76 -7.58 0.59
CA HIS A 24 -0.56 -6.97 -0.72
C HIS A 24 -1.90 -6.55 -1.31
N VAL A 25 -2.01 -5.28 -1.73
CA VAL A 25 -3.23 -4.71 -2.30
C VAL A 25 -2.93 -4.00 -3.61
N ASP A 26 -3.66 -4.38 -4.66
CA ASP A 26 -3.64 -3.67 -5.95
C ASP A 26 -5.03 -3.75 -6.60
N ALA A 27 -5.41 -2.74 -7.39
CA ALA A 27 -6.72 -2.70 -8.06
C ALA A 27 -6.80 -3.67 -9.25
N SER A 28 -5.66 -4.01 -9.87
CA SER A 28 -5.61 -4.82 -11.07
C SER A 28 -5.44 -6.31 -10.77
N LYS A 29 -6.48 -7.10 -11.07
CA LYS A 29 -6.44 -8.56 -10.93
C LYS A 29 -5.25 -9.21 -11.66
N GLY A 30 -4.93 -8.72 -12.86
CA GLY A 30 -3.81 -9.23 -13.65
C GLY A 30 -2.46 -8.98 -12.98
N ILE A 31 -2.29 -7.79 -12.40
CA ILE A 31 -1.07 -7.41 -11.69
C ILE A 31 -0.92 -8.21 -10.38
N VAL A 32 -2.00 -8.41 -9.62
CA VAL A 32 -1.97 -9.29 -8.43
C VAL A 32 -1.66 -10.74 -8.82
N SER A 33 -2.15 -11.24 -9.96
CA SER A 33 -1.78 -12.56 -10.47
C SER A 33 -0.27 -12.63 -10.74
N TRP A 34 0.27 -11.61 -11.41
CA TRP A 34 1.71 -11.54 -11.69
C TRP A 34 2.54 -11.48 -10.40
N ALA A 35 2.10 -10.72 -9.40
CA ALA A 35 2.76 -10.68 -8.10
C ALA A 35 2.78 -12.06 -7.40
N ARG A 36 1.69 -12.84 -7.52
CA ARG A 36 1.63 -14.23 -7.04
C ARG A 36 2.59 -15.14 -7.80
N GLU A 37 2.66 -15.01 -9.13
CA GLU A 37 3.62 -15.76 -9.96
C GLU A 37 5.06 -15.45 -9.56
N ASN A 38 5.37 -14.18 -9.30
CA ASN A 38 6.69 -13.76 -8.80
C ASN A 38 6.99 -14.35 -7.41
N ALA A 39 5.99 -14.45 -6.53
CA ALA A 39 6.15 -15.13 -5.24
C ALA A 39 6.51 -16.61 -5.41
N VAL A 40 5.84 -17.32 -6.33
CA VAL A 40 6.15 -18.72 -6.66
C VAL A 40 7.56 -18.84 -7.24
N ALA A 41 7.90 -18.00 -8.23
CA ALA A 41 9.23 -17.99 -8.84
C ALA A 41 10.35 -17.68 -7.83
N SER A 42 10.02 -16.96 -6.76
CA SER A 42 10.95 -16.61 -5.67
C SER A 42 10.94 -17.61 -4.51
N SER A 43 10.21 -18.74 -4.60
CA SER A 43 10.04 -19.71 -3.51
C SER A 43 9.42 -19.13 -2.23
N LEU A 44 8.54 -18.14 -2.39
CA LEU A 44 7.81 -17.45 -1.32
C LEU A 44 6.31 -17.79 -1.31
N ASP A 45 5.88 -18.79 -2.09
CA ASP A 45 4.47 -19.22 -2.22
C ASP A 45 3.85 -19.69 -0.89
N LYS A 46 4.68 -20.18 0.04
CA LYS A 46 4.26 -20.61 1.39
C LYS A 46 4.38 -19.52 2.45
N LYS A 47 4.88 -18.34 2.10
CA LYS A 47 4.97 -17.21 3.05
C LYS A 47 3.59 -16.63 3.34
N PRO A 48 3.38 -16.02 4.53
CA PRO A 48 2.10 -15.43 4.91
C PRO A 48 1.81 -14.13 4.14
N ILE A 49 1.40 -14.27 2.87
CA ILE A 49 1.04 -13.16 2.00
C ILE A 49 -0.47 -13.20 1.72
N ARG A 50 -1.20 -12.20 2.21
CA ARG A 50 -2.60 -11.97 1.85
C ARG A 50 -2.67 -11.13 0.59
N TRP A 51 -3.29 -11.68 -0.45
CA TRP A 51 -3.39 -11.06 -1.77
C TRP A 51 -4.78 -10.48 -2.02
N ILE A 52 -4.88 -9.16 -2.17
CA ILE A 52 -6.14 -8.44 -2.29
C ILE A 52 -6.21 -7.74 -3.65
N VAL A 53 -7.31 -7.96 -4.36
CA VAL A 53 -7.66 -7.20 -5.58
C VAL A 53 -8.75 -6.20 -5.22
N ASP A 54 -8.37 -4.94 -4.99
CA ASP A 54 -9.31 -3.91 -4.54
C ASP A 54 -8.75 -2.49 -4.71
N ASP A 55 -9.64 -1.50 -4.62
CA ASP A 55 -9.21 -0.11 -4.46
C ASP A 55 -8.54 0.08 -3.09
N CYS A 56 -7.35 0.69 -3.08
CA CYS A 56 -6.55 0.81 -1.86
C CYS A 56 -7.24 1.65 -0.78
N ALA A 57 -7.88 2.77 -1.13
CA ALA A 57 -8.56 3.63 -0.16
C ALA A 57 -9.79 2.92 0.43
N LYS A 58 -10.64 2.31 -0.41
CA LYS A 58 -11.77 1.50 0.06
C LYS A 58 -11.33 0.34 0.94
N PHE A 59 -10.20 -0.28 0.61
CA PHE A 59 -9.64 -1.38 1.40
C PHE A 59 -9.21 -0.90 2.78
N VAL A 60 -8.46 0.18 2.87
CA VAL A 60 -8.05 0.78 4.16
C VAL A 60 -9.29 1.14 4.98
N ALA A 61 -10.30 1.79 4.39
CA ALA A 61 -11.54 2.13 5.09
C ALA A 61 -12.32 0.91 5.61
N ARG A 62 -12.22 -0.26 4.96
CA ARG A 62 -12.79 -1.52 5.47
C ARG A 62 -11.96 -2.10 6.61
N GLU A 63 -10.64 -2.05 6.50
CA GLU A 63 -9.72 -2.52 7.55
C GLU A 63 -9.86 -1.68 8.83
N GLN A 64 -10.05 -0.35 8.72
CA GLN A 64 -10.38 0.50 9.87
C GLN A 64 -11.64 0.03 10.59
N ARG A 65 -12.73 -0.21 9.84
CA ARG A 65 -14.00 -0.70 10.39
C ARG A 65 -13.89 -2.07 11.06
N ARG A 66 -12.95 -2.91 10.60
CA ARG A 66 -12.64 -4.22 11.21
C ARG A 66 -11.73 -4.11 12.43
N GLY A 67 -11.12 -2.97 12.68
CA GLY A 67 -10.11 -2.81 13.72
C GLY A 67 -8.77 -3.48 13.38
N SER A 68 -8.50 -3.77 12.11
CA SER A 68 -7.20 -4.31 11.68
C SER A 68 -6.08 -3.32 12.03
N ARG A 69 -4.89 -3.86 12.33
CA ARG A 69 -3.69 -3.08 12.63
C ARG A 69 -2.48 -3.64 11.89
N TYR A 70 -1.58 -2.76 11.48
CA TYR A 70 -0.34 -3.09 10.79
C TYR A 70 0.85 -2.36 11.42
N ASP A 71 1.96 -3.05 11.62
CA ASP A 71 3.18 -2.46 12.19
C ASP A 71 3.98 -1.63 11.17
N ALA A 72 3.69 -1.75 9.88
CA ALA A 72 4.43 -1.06 8.83
C ALA A 72 3.58 -0.87 7.58
N LEU A 73 3.84 0.21 6.84
CA LEU A 73 3.16 0.57 5.60
C LEU A 73 4.17 0.93 4.50
N ILE A 74 3.97 0.35 3.33
CA ILE A 74 4.52 0.83 2.07
C ILE A 74 3.34 1.21 1.17
N MET A 75 3.41 2.36 0.52
CA MET A 75 2.50 2.69 -0.58
C MET A 75 3.27 3.27 -1.77
N ASP A 76 2.87 2.85 -2.96
CA ASP A 76 3.44 3.32 -4.23
C ASP A 76 2.35 3.84 -5.20
N PRO A 77 1.60 4.88 -4.81
CA PRO A 77 0.48 5.37 -5.61
C PRO A 77 0.94 5.95 -6.96
N PRO A 78 0.23 5.67 -8.07
CA PRO A 78 0.53 6.27 -9.36
C PRO A 78 0.11 7.75 -9.38
N SER A 79 0.67 8.55 -10.30
CA SER A 79 0.23 9.95 -10.50
C SER A 79 -1.25 10.04 -10.89
N TYR A 80 -1.69 9.12 -11.75
CA TYR A 80 -3.06 8.98 -12.21
C TYR A 80 -3.43 7.50 -12.31
N GLY A 81 -4.66 7.16 -11.97
CA GLY A 81 -5.14 5.78 -12.05
C GLY A 81 -6.65 5.69 -12.05
N ARG A 82 -7.15 4.46 -12.13
CA ARG A 82 -8.57 4.16 -11.93
C ARG A 82 -8.74 3.00 -10.98
N GLY A 83 -9.68 3.14 -10.05
CA GLY A 83 -10.13 2.04 -9.19
C GLY A 83 -10.91 0.98 -10.00
N PRO A 84 -11.13 -0.22 -9.45
CA PRO A 84 -11.86 -1.28 -10.13
C PRO A 84 -13.31 -0.91 -10.49
N GLY A 85 -13.90 0.07 -9.81
CA GLY A 85 -15.25 0.59 -10.08
C GLY A 85 -15.27 1.83 -10.99
N GLY A 86 -14.12 2.24 -11.53
CA GLY A 86 -13.99 3.43 -12.37
C GLY A 86 -13.72 4.74 -11.62
N GLU A 87 -13.46 4.66 -10.31
CA GLU A 87 -13.05 5.81 -9.49
C GLU A 87 -11.79 6.45 -10.07
N ILE A 88 -11.75 7.77 -10.17
CA ILE A 88 -10.56 8.48 -10.64
C ILE A 88 -9.61 8.65 -9.47
N TRP A 89 -8.38 8.17 -9.64
CA TRP A 89 -7.27 8.47 -8.75
C TRP A 89 -6.40 9.54 -9.39
N LYS A 90 -6.16 10.63 -8.65
CA LYS A 90 -5.15 11.64 -8.94
C LYS A 90 -4.36 11.85 -7.67
N LEU A 91 -3.05 11.65 -7.72
CA LEU A 91 -2.21 11.67 -6.53
C LEU A 91 -2.39 12.97 -5.74
N GLU A 92 -2.31 14.11 -6.41
CA GLU A 92 -2.43 15.46 -5.80
C GLU A 92 -3.77 15.68 -5.09
N ASP A 93 -4.84 15.09 -5.60
CA ASP A 93 -6.19 15.24 -5.05
C ASP A 93 -6.46 14.25 -3.90
N CYS A 94 -5.82 13.07 -3.92
CA CYS A 94 -6.21 11.94 -3.08
C CYS A 94 -5.17 11.54 -2.02
N ILE A 95 -3.90 11.90 -2.17
CA ILE A 95 -2.81 11.33 -1.37
C ILE A 95 -2.93 11.69 0.12
N TYR A 96 -3.30 12.93 0.43
CA TYR A 96 -3.41 13.39 1.80
C TYR A 96 -4.49 12.62 2.58
N ASP A 97 -5.67 12.48 2.00
CA ASP A 97 -6.77 11.73 2.60
C ASP A 97 -6.42 10.25 2.77
N LEU A 98 -5.71 9.65 1.80
CA LEU A 98 -5.25 8.26 1.93
C LEU A 98 -4.23 8.10 3.06
N ILE A 99 -3.28 9.02 3.20
CA ILE A 99 -2.30 9.03 4.29
C ILE A 99 -3.01 9.10 5.65
N GLN A 100 -3.98 10.00 5.79
CA GLN A 100 -4.80 10.14 7.00
C GLN A 100 -5.59 8.85 7.31
N GLN A 101 -6.18 8.22 6.29
CA GLN A 101 -6.84 6.93 6.47
C GLN A 101 -5.86 5.83 6.90
N CYS A 102 -4.64 5.83 6.37
CA CYS A 102 -3.64 4.84 6.74
C CYS A 102 -3.26 4.91 8.23
N ALA A 103 -3.28 6.10 8.86
CA ALA A 103 -3.06 6.23 10.29
C ALA A 103 -4.04 5.40 11.13
N GLY A 104 -5.31 5.31 10.71
CA GLY A 104 -6.34 4.53 11.41
C GLY A 104 -6.16 3.00 11.36
N VAL A 105 -5.25 2.49 10.52
CA VAL A 105 -4.94 1.05 10.42
C VAL A 105 -3.51 0.71 10.86
N LEU A 106 -2.72 1.69 11.29
CA LEU A 106 -1.40 1.42 11.87
C LEU A 106 -1.52 1.15 13.37
N THR A 107 -0.58 0.36 13.89
CA THR A 107 -0.36 0.26 15.35
C THR A 107 0.05 1.61 15.94
N ASP A 108 -0.09 1.80 17.24
CA ASP A 108 0.28 3.05 17.93
C ASP A 108 1.77 3.41 17.75
N THR A 109 2.63 2.42 17.57
CA THR A 109 4.06 2.58 17.31
C THR A 109 4.47 1.83 16.04
N PRO A 110 4.16 2.34 14.83
CA PRO A 110 4.55 1.67 13.60
C PRO A 110 6.07 1.68 13.45
N LEU A 111 6.63 0.59 12.95
CA LEU A 111 8.05 0.43 12.66
C LEU A 111 8.52 1.41 11.57
N PHE A 112 7.70 1.57 10.52
CA PHE A 112 7.93 2.58 9.49
C PHE A 112 6.68 2.83 8.64
N VAL A 113 6.65 4.01 8.03
CA VAL A 113 5.75 4.36 6.92
C VAL A 113 6.60 4.86 5.77
N ALA A 114 6.46 4.26 4.59
CA ALA A 114 7.14 4.65 3.38
C ALA A 114 6.13 4.96 2.28
N VAL A 115 6.25 6.15 1.68
CA VAL A 115 5.43 6.57 0.54
C VAL A 115 6.36 6.90 -0.60
N ASN A 116 6.15 6.23 -1.72
CA ASN A 116 6.85 6.52 -2.96
C ASN A 116 5.96 7.34 -3.90
N SER A 117 6.58 8.12 -4.77
CA SER A 117 5.88 8.93 -5.76
C SER A 117 6.77 9.11 -6.98
N TYR A 118 6.25 8.77 -8.15
CA TYR A 118 6.91 8.97 -9.44
C TYR A 118 6.43 10.25 -10.16
N THR A 119 5.59 11.07 -9.53
CA THR A 119 5.13 12.33 -10.13
C THR A 119 6.14 13.45 -9.95
N THR A 120 6.18 14.39 -10.91
CA THR A 120 6.85 15.69 -10.75
C THR A 120 5.95 16.76 -10.13
N GLY A 121 4.65 16.50 -9.99
CA GLY A 121 3.65 17.47 -9.52
C GLY A 121 3.69 17.78 -8.02
N LEU A 122 4.30 16.91 -7.21
CA LEU A 122 4.49 17.12 -5.78
C LEU A 122 5.96 17.12 -5.43
N SER A 123 6.40 18.14 -4.68
CA SER A 123 7.78 18.17 -4.19
C SER A 123 7.97 17.12 -3.09
N PRO A 124 9.18 16.54 -2.95
CA PRO A 124 9.48 15.63 -1.84
C PRO A 124 9.22 16.23 -0.46
N ALA A 125 9.45 17.54 -0.30
CA ALA A 125 9.23 18.25 0.97
C ALA A 125 7.73 18.30 1.36
N VAL A 126 6.83 18.37 0.37
CA VAL A 126 5.38 18.33 0.65
C VAL A 126 4.99 16.95 1.17
N MET A 127 5.50 15.87 0.55
CA MET A 127 5.26 14.50 1.01
C MET A 127 5.83 14.28 2.42
N GLU A 128 7.06 14.74 2.67
CA GLU A 128 7.68 14.67 4.00
C GLU A 128 6.84 15.40 5.06
N TYR A 129 6.36 16.61 4.75
CA TYR A 129 5.51 17.38 5.64
C TYR A 129 4.20 16.66 5.97
N MET A 130 3.52 16.08 4.97
CA MET A 130 2.29 15.30 5.17
C MET A 130 2.53 14.09 6.08
N LEU A 131 3.62 13.36 5.88
CA LEU A 131 3.95 12.20 6.71
C LEU A 131 4.28 12.58 8.15
N LYS A 132 5.11 13.59 8.35
CA LYS A 132 5.45 14.07 9.70
C LYS A 132 4.22 14.56 10.44
N THR A 133 3.36 15.34 9.80
CA THR A 133 2.14 15.87 10.44
C THR A 133 1.13 14.78 10.79
N THR A 134 1.16 13.63 10.10
CA THR A 134 0.20 12.55 10.31
C THR A 134 0.70 11.48 11.28
N PHE A 135 2.00 11.16 11.25
CA PHE A 135 2.58 10.01 11.95
C PHE A 135 3.61 10.36 13.03
N CYS A 136 3.96 11.64 13.21
CA CYS A 136 4.95 12.11 14.20
C CYS A 136 4.36 13.23 15.07
#